data_AF-A0A955I719-F1
#
_entry.id   AF-A0A955I719-F1
#
_cell.length_a   1.000
_cell.length_b   1.000
_cell.length_c   1.000
_cell.angle_alpha   90.00
_cell.angle_beta   90.00
_cell.angle_gamma   90.00
#
_symmetry.space_group_name_H-M   'P 1'
#
loop_
_entity.id
_entity.type
_entity.pdbx_description
1 polymer ?
#
loop_
_entity_poly.entity_id
_entity_poly.type
_entity_poly.pdbx_seq_one_letter_code
_entity_poly.pdbx_strand_id
1 'polypeptide(L)'
;MNDLKVKIDINQIYTEFFKLNDWKARSLGIGGLYLLIAILILGGYGFVILLGLGGVLLAFLLMILMGLFIIIVFFFLQFYLAGYKLDLIKVMQQNGEVENVAHLTDFGRRVTEGFKLNISLWAYILIPTLVTFVGSLINSLSAQFIDTSGSSVGERYWVFLIIGYSISGIGALLQFLTRFFFNPLLTARFVKNDSRIADTINMTEVLTALRSNFKELLVVGGLIFLAQTIVMFAIYMSAFFILLCIGLFLFPVAVSVGTVYMQHLEARLVTSILNSSIVNPQ
;
A
#
# COMPACT_ATOMS: atom_id res chain seq x y z
N MET A 1 18.12 -12.95 21.79
CA MET A 1 17.08 -13.16 20.76
C MET A 1 16.01 -14.18 21.15
N ASN A 2 16.06 -14.78 22.35
CA ASN A 2 15.09 -15.79 22.82
C ASN A 2 13.76 -15.23 23.40
N ASP A 3 13.55 -13.90 23.38
CA ASP A 3 12.37 -13.26 24.01
C ASP A 3 11.33 -12.72 23.02
N LEU A 4 11.49 -12.95 21.71
CA LEU A 4 10.47 -12.51 20.74
C LEU A 4 9.37 -13.55 20.65
N LYS A 5 8.11 -13.13 20.88
CA LYS A 5 6.92 -13.98 20.68
C LYS A 5 6.71 -14.40 19.22
N VAL A 6 7.37 -13.70 18.29
CA VAL A 6 7.31 -13.92 16.84
C VAL A 6 8.60 -14.56 16.37
N LYS A 7 8.50 -15.73 15.72
CA LYS A 7 9.64 -16.37 15.05
C LYS A 7 9.78 -15.79 13.64
N ILE A 8 10.91 -15.11 13.40
CA ILE A 8 11.25 -14.51 12.10
C ILE A 8 12.44 -15.27 11.52
N ASP A 9 12.19 -16.04 10.47
CA ASP A 9 13.25 -16.66 9.67
C ASP A 9 13.53 -15.81 8.44
N ILE A 10 14.55 -14.96 8.56
CA ILE A 10 14.94 -14.00 7.53
C ILE A 10 15.34 -14.70 6.23
N ASN A 11 16.05 -15.83 6.31
CA ASN A 11 16.49 -16.58 5.12
C ASN A 11 15.30 -17.17 4.37
N GLN A 12 14.31 -17.68 5.11
CA GLN A 12 13.08 -18.16 4.51
C GLN A 12 12.31 -17.03 3.83
N ILE A 13 12.16 -15.88 4.50
CA ILE A 13 11.45 -14.70 3.96
C ILE A 13 12.05 -14.22 2.63
N TYR A 14 13.38 -14.14 2.52
CA TYR A 14 14.04 -13.65 1.29
C TYR A 14 14.00 -14.66 0.13
N THR A 15 13.91 -15.96 0.43
CA THR A 15 14.00 -17.02 -0.60
C THR A 15 12.65 -17.60 -1.02
N GLU A 16 11.60 -17.42 -0.21
CA GLU A 16 10.28 -18.04 -0.41
C GLU A 16 9.66 -17.73 -1.78
N PHE A 17 9.79 -16.48 -2.23
CA PHE A 17 9.29 -16.07 -3.53
C PHE A 17 9.99 -16.83 -4.68
N PHE A 18 11.29 -17.06 -4.59
CA PHE A 18 12.07 -17.74 -5.62
C PHE A 18 11.94 -19.27 -5.57
N LYS A 19 11.39 -19.82 -4.49
CA LYS A 19 11.08 -21.26 -4.39
C LYS A 19 9.85 -21.66 -5.21
N LEU A 20 9.01 -20.70 -5.60
CA LEU A 20 7.85 -20.98 -6.44
C LEU A 20 8.28 -21.43 -7.84
N ASN A 21 7.92 -22.65 -8.23
CA ASN A 21 8.23 -23.19 -9.56
C ASN A 21 7.73 -22.30 -10.72
N ASP A 22 6.68 -21.50 -10.48
CA ASP A 22 6.06 -20.60 -11.45
C ASP A 22 6.35 -19.10 -11.20
N TRP A 23 7.36 -18.75 -10.38
CA TRP A 23 7.62 -17.35 -9.96
C TRP A 23 7.72 -16.37 -11.13
N LYS A 24 8.34 -16.78 -12.25
CA LYS A 24 8.47 -15.95 -13.46
C LYS A 24 7.11 -15.65 -14.10
N ALA A 25 6.29 -16.69 -14.31
CA ALA A 25 4.97 -16.57 -14.91
C ALA A 25 4.04 -15.75 -14.00
N ARG A 26 4.14 -15.96 -12.69
CA ARG A 26 3.40 -15.23 -11.66
C ARG A 26 3.77 -13.75 -11.60
N SER A 27 5.06 -13.43 -11.67
CA SER A 27 5.53 -12.05 -11.81
C SER A 27 4.98 -11.41 -13.07
N LEU A 28 5.05 -12.08 -14.22
CA LEU A 28 4.51 -11.55 -15.48
C LEU A 28 2.99 -11.37 -15.43
N GLY A 29 2.26 -12.30 -14.82
CA GLY A 29 0.80 -12.23 -14.69
C GLY A 29 0.36 -11.10 -13.76
N ILE A 30 0.75 -11.15 -12.48
CA ILE A 30 0.32 -10.18 -11.47
C ILE A 30 1.01 -8.83 -11.67
N GLY A 31 2.31 -8.84 -11.90
CA GLY A 31 3.11 -7.64 -12.16
C GLY A 31 2.85 -7.00 -13.53
N GLY A 32 2.45 -7.80 -14.52
CA GLY A 32 2.00 -7.31 -15.83
C GLY A 32 0.74 -6.45 -15.75
N LEU A 33 -0.14 -6.68 -14.76
CA LEU A 33 -1.30 -5.82 -14.54
C LEU A 33 -0.89 -4.38 -14.18
N TYR A 34 0.14 -4.21 -13.35
CA TYR A 34 0.68 -2.88 -13.06
C TYR A 34 1.30 -2.21 -14.29
N LEU A 35 1.99 -2.98 -15.12
CA LEU A 35 2.56 -2.46 -16.37
C LEU A 35 1.48 -2.04 -17.35
N LEU A 36 0.40 -2.82 -17.45
CA LEU A 36 -0.75 -2.48 -18.28
C LEU A 36 -1.38 -1.15 -17.81
N ILE A 37 -1.54 -0.96 -16.49
CA ILE A 37 -2.01 0.32 -15.94
C ILE A 37 -1.04 1.46 -16.29
N ALA A 38 0.27 1.26 -16.12
CA ALA A 38 1.26 2.29 -16.45
C ALA A 38 1.21 2.67 -17.94
N ILE A 39 1.03 1.70 -18.84
CA ILE A 39 0.87 1.94 -20.28
C ILE A 39 -0.44 2.67 -20.57
N LEU A 40 -1.55 2.31 -19.92
CA LEU A 40 -2.82 3.02 -20.06
C LEU A 40 -2.71 4.48 -19.62
N ILE A 41 -2.00 4.75 -18.52
CA ILE A 41 -1.72 6.10 -18.04
C ILE A 41 -0.92 6.88 -19.10
N LEU A 42 0.19 6.32 -19.56
CA LEU A 42 1.07 6.97 -20.54
C LEU A 42 0.37 7.22 -21.88
N GLY A 43 -0.32 6.21 -22.42
CA GLY A 43 -1.08 6.32 -23.66
C GLY A 43 -2.23 7.32 -23.54
N GLY A 44 -2.92 7.31 -22.40
CA GLY A 44 -3.96 8.26 -22.07
C GLY A 44 -3.45 9.71 -22.03
N TYR A 45 -2.34 9.96 -21.33
CA TYR A 45 -1.69 11.29 -21.32
C TYR A 45 -1.25 11.72 -22.72
N GLY A 46 -0.65 10.83 -23.51
CA GLY A 46 -0.25 11.11 -24.89
C GLY A 46 -1.45 11.51 -25.76
N PHE A 47 -2.58 10.83 -25.61
CA PHE A 47 -3.82 11.15 -26.32
C PHE A 47 -4.38 12.52 -25.92
N VAL A 48 -4.36 12.86 -24.63
CA VAL A 48 -4.78 14.18 -24.13
C VAL A 48 -3.90 15.30 -24.69
N ILE A 49 -2.57 15.10 -24.75
CA ILE A 49 -1.63 16.08 -25.32
C ILE A 49 -1.96 16.33 -26.80
N LEU A 50 -2.23 15.27 -27.58
CA LEU A 50 -2.60 15.39 -28.98
C LEU A 50 -3.95 16.10 -29.19
N LEU A 51 -4.93 15.86 -28.32
CA LEU A 51 -6.23 16.54 -28.35
C LEU A 51 -6.19 17.98 -27.81
N GLY A 52 -5.24 18.30 -26.93
CA GLY A 52 -5.00 19.65 -26.42
C GLY A 52 -4.65 20.67 -27.51
N LEU A 53 -4.24 20.20 -28.69
CA LEU A 53 -4.08 21.03 -29.89
C LEU A 53 -5.42 21.47 -30.53
N GLY A 54 -6.55 20.86 -30.16
CA GLY A 54 -7.86 21.07 -30.79
C GLY A 54 -8.97 21.65 -29.88
N GLY A 55 -8.90 21.52 -28.55
CA GLY A 55 -9.92 22.09 -27.65
C GLY A 55 -9.71 21.86 -26.15
N VAL A 56 -9.53 22.94 -25.39
CA VAL A 56 -9.18 22.93 -23.96
C VAL A 56 -10.26 22.29 -23.09
N LEU A 57 -11.54 22.57 -23.34
CA LEU A 57 -12.66 22.05 -22.54
C LEU A 57 -12.84 20.52 -22.71
N LEU A 58 -12.70 20.03 -23.95
CA LEU A 58 -12.79 18.61 -24.26
C LEU A 58 -11.61 17.84 -23.64
N ALA A 59 -10.39 18.39 -23.74
CA ALA A 59 -9.20 17.82 -23.12
C ALA A 59 -9.34 17.76 -21.58
N PHE A 60 -9.89 18.80 -20.95
CA PHE A 60 -10.14 18.83 -19.51
C PHE A 60 -11.13 17.76 -19.05
N LEU A 61 -12.28 17.62 -19.73
CA LEU A 61 -13.27 16.59 -19.40
C LEU A 61 -12.71 15.16 -19.60
N LEU A 62 -11.94 14.94 -20.67
CA LEU A 62 -11.26 13.67 -20.91
C LEU A 62 -10.23 13.36 -19.82
N MET A 63 -9.45 14.34 -19.35
CA MET A 63 -8.52 14.15 -18.24
C MET A 63 -9.24 13.71 -16.96
N ILE A 64 -10.39 14.31 -16.64
CA ILE A 64 -11.17 13.92 -15.45
C ILE A 64 -11.66 12.47 -15.60
N LEU A 65 -12.30 12.13 -16.72
CA LEU A 65 -12.82 10.78 -16.95
C LEU A 65 -11.71 9.73 -16.93
N MET A 66 -10.58 10.03 -17.56
CA MET A 66 -9.42 9.16 -17.60
C MET A 66 -8.80 9.00 -16.21
N GLY A 67 -8.68 10.09 -15.44
CA GLY A 67 -8.24 10.06 -14.05
C GLY A 67 -9.12 9.18 -13.17
N LEU A 68 -10.45 9.32 -13.27
CA LEU A 68 -11.40 8.48 -12.56
C LEU A 68 -11.27 7.01 -12.96
N PHE A 69 -11.16 6.72 -14.26
CA PHE A 69 -10.97 5.36 -14.77
C PHE A 69 -9.68 4.73 -14.23
N ILE A 70 -8.55 5.44 -14.29
CA ILE A 70 -7.25 4.98 -13.77
C ILE A 70 -7.36 4.67 -12.27
N ILE A 71 -7.99 5.56 -11.49
CA ILE A 71 -8.21 5.37 -10.06
C ILE A 71 -9.02 4.10 -9.79
N ILE A 72 -10.11 3.88 -10.52
CA ILE A 72 -10.95 2.69 -10.38
C ILE A 72 -10.15 1.42 -10.69
N VAL A 73 -9.46 1.37 -11.83
CA VAL A 73 -8.65 0.21 -12.23
C VAL A 73 -7.55 -0.08 -11.20
N PHE A 74 -6.90 0.98 -10.68
CA PHE A 74 -5.91 0.85 -9.63
C PHE A 74 -6.50 0.27 -8.34
N PHE A 75 -7.68 0.70 -7.91
CA PHE A 75 -8.37 0.12 -6.75
C PHE A 75 -8.69 -1.36 -6.94
N PHE A 76 -9.22 -1.76 -8.10
CA PHE A 76 -9.47 -3.17 -8.40
C PHE A 76 -8.20 -4.01 -8.32
N LEU A 77 -7.07 -3.50 -8.84
CA LEU A 77 -5.79 -4.18 -8.72
C LEU A 77 -5.32 -4.28 -7.26
N GLN A 78 -5.45 -3.22 -6.46
CA GLN A 78 -5.10 -3.25 -5.04
C GLN A 78 -5.94 -4.27 -4.26
N PHE A 79 -7.24 -4.35 -4.55
CA PHE A 79 -8.12 -5.35 -3.93
C PHE A 79 -7.73 -6.76 -4.36
N TYR A 80 -7.45 -6.98 -5.65
CA TYR A 80 -6.98 -8.27 -6.14
C TYR A 80 -5.70 -8.72 -5.42
N LEU A 81 -4.72 -7.83 -5.26
CA LEU A 81 -3.46 -8.13 -4.58
C LEU A 81 -3.63 -8.39 -3.09
N ALA A 82 -4.50 -7.62 -2.43
CA ALA A 82 -4.86 -7.86 -1.04
C ALA A 82 -5.48 -9.26 -0.86
N GLY A 83 -6.38 -9.66 -1.76
CA GLY A 83 -6.94 -11.02 -1.78
C GLY A 83 -5.89 -12.10 -2.06
N TYR A 84 -4.99 -11.85 -3.01
CA TYR A 84 -3.86 -12.74 -3.30
C TYR A 84 -2.95 -12.94 -2.08
N LYS A 85 -2.65 -11.86 -1.33
CA LYS A 85 -1.91 -11.93 -0.06
C LYS A 85 -2.62 -12.78 0.99
N LEU A 86 -3.94 -12.66 1.11
CA LEU A 86 -4.73 -13.49 2.03
C LEU A 86 -4.66 -14.98 1.67
N ASP A 87 -4.67 -15.32 0.37
CA ASP A 87 -4.49 -16.71 -0.08
C ASP A 87 -3.10 -17.25 0.30
N LEU A 88 -2.05 -16.43 0.12
CA LEU A 88 -0.69 -16.79 0.55
C LEU A 88 -0.64 -17.07 2.06
N ILE A 89 -1.22 -16.19 2.88
CA ILE A 89 -1.24 -16.36 4.34
C ILE A 89 -1.95 -17.66 4.72
N LYS A 90 -3.12 -17.95 4.14
CA LYS A 90 -3.89 -19.17 4.43
C LYS A 90 -3.10 -20.44 4.10
N VAL A 91 -2.44 -20.49 2.94
CA VAL A 91 -1.63 -21.65 2.54
C VAL A 91 -0.37 -21.79 3.41
N MET A 92 0.31 -20.68 3.71
CA MET A 92 1.46 -20.67 4.62
C MET A 92 1.08 -21.14 6.03
N GLN A 93 -0.14 -20.86 6.49
CA GLN A 93 -0.65 -21.32 7.78
C GLN A 93 -0.96 -22.82 7.80
N GLN A 94 -1.54 -23.36 6.73
CA GLN A 94 -2.00 -24.76 6.69
C GLN A 94 -0.88 -25.75 6.38
N ASN A 95 -0.07 -25.48 5.36
CA ASN A 95 0.86 -26.47 4.80
C ASN A 95 2.33 -26.01 4.86
N GLY A 96 2.60 -24.75 5.23
CA GLY A 96 3.95 -24.20 5.29
C GLY A 96 4.64 -23.98 3.93
N GLU A 97 4.07 -24.49 2.84
CA GLU A 97 4.61 -24.46 1.48
C GLU A 97 3.76 -23.58 0.55
N VAL A 98 4.36 -22.51 0.03
CA VAL A 98 3.70 -21.48 -0.80
C VAL A 98 3.41 -21.97 -2.23
N GLU A 99 4.01 -23.10 -2.63
CA GLU A 99 4.05 -23.62 -4.00
C GLU A 99 2.67 -23.93 -4.59
N ASN A 100 1.66 -24.14 -3.76
CA ASN A 100 0.32 -24.55 -4.18
C ASN A 100 -0.68 -23.40 -4.39
N VAL A 101 -0.28 -22.13 -4.21
CA VAL A 101 -1.19 -20.99 -4.41
C VAL A 101 -1.35 -20.69 -5.89
N ALA A 102 -2.48 -20.99 -6.50
CA ALA A 102 -2.76 -20.62 -7.89
C ALA A 102 -2.72 -19.09 -8.09
N HIS A 103 -2.09 -18.56 -9.14
CA HIS A 103 -1.83 -17.11 -9.27
C HIS A 103 -2.83 -16.32 -10.13
N LEU A 104 -3.68 -16.97 -10.93
CA LEU A 104 -4.67 -16.34 -11.83
C LEU A 104 -6.10 -16.87 -11.66
N THR A 105 -6.37 -17.67 -10.64
CA THR A 105 -7.70 -18.23 -10.41
C THR A 105 -8.52 -17.36 -9.46
N ASP A 106 -9.84 -17.39 -9.65
CA ASP A 106 -10.84 -16.83 -8.73
C ASP A 106 -10.69 -15.32 -8.44
N PHE A 107 -10.62 -14.54 -9.53
CA PHE A 107 -10.49 -13.07 -9.48
C PHE A 107 -11.58 -12.40 -8.63
N GLY A 108 -12.83 -12.84 -8.77
CA GLY A 108 -13.98 -12.29 -8.04
C GLY A 108 -13.83 -12.42 -6.53
N ARG A 109 -13.54 -13.63 -6.03
CA ARG A 109 -13.33 -13.86 -4.59
C ARG A 109 -12.17 -13.03 -4.06
N ARG A 110 -11.05 -12.95 -4.79
CA ARG A 110 -9.87 -12.16 -4.37
C ARG A 110 -10.19 -10.68 -4.22
N VAL A 111 -10.88 -10.11 -5.20
CA VAL A 111 -11.31 -8.71 -5.14
C VAL A 111 -12.26 -8.50 -3.95
N THR A 112 -13.22 -9.39 -3.72
CA THR A 112 -14.15 -9.27 -2.58
C THR A 112 -13.43 -9.34 -1.23
N GLU A 113 -12.56 -10.33 -1.03
CA GLU A 113 -11.81 -10.48 0.23
C GLU A 113 -10.81 -9.34 0.44
N GLY A 114 -10.12 -8.93 -0.62
CA GLY A 114 -9.22 -7.78 -0.57
C GLY A 114 -9.94 -6.47 -0.30
N PHE A 115 -11.16 -6.29 -0.84
CA PHE A 115 -12.00 -5.14 -0.54
C PHE A 115 -12.39 -5.10 0.95
N LYS A 116 -12.85 -6.22 1.50
CA LYS A 116 -13.16 -6.33 2.94
C LYS A 116 -11.95 -6.01 3.81
N LEU A 117 -10.78 -6.54 3.49
CA LEU A 117 -9.53 -6.23 4.20
C LEU A 117 -9.22 -4.73 4.12
N ASN A 118 -9.32 -4.12 2.93
CA ASN A 118 -9.05 -2.69 2.78
C ASN A 118 -10.04 -1.83 3.56
N ILE A 119 -11.33 -2.21 3.67
CA ILE A 119 -12.29 -1.53 4.56
C ILE A 119 -11.81 -1.60 6.02
N SER A 120 -11.41 -2.79 6.49
CA SER A 120 -10.90 -2.95 7.86
C SER A 120 -9.67 -2.08 8.13
N LEU A 121 -8.77 -1.95 7.16
CA LEU A 121 -7.61 -1.07 7.25
C LEU A 121 -8.00 0.41 7.20
N TRP A 122 -8.94 0.76 6.32
CA TRP A 122 -9.38 2.15 6.14
C TRP A 122 -10.08 2.71 7.37
N ALA A 123 -10.77 1.88 8.15
CA ALA A 123 -11.39 2.30 9.41
C ALA A 123 -10.38 2.99 10.36
N TYR A 124 -9.11 2.56 10.34
CA TYR A 124 -8.06 3.13 11.19
C TYR A 124 -7.25 4.24 10.52
N ILE A 125 -7.17 4.24 9.19
CA ILE A 125 -6.41 5.27 8.47
C ILE A 125 -7.24 6.51 8.14
N LEU A 126 -8.57 6.39 8.11
CA LEU A 126 -9.48 7.47 7.72
C LEU A 126 -9.30 8.72 8.58
N ILE A 127 -9.22 8.57 9.91
CA ILE A 127 -9.04 9.70 10.83
C ILE A 127 -7.71 10.41 10.56
N PRO A 128 -6.54 9.73 10.57
CA PRO A 128 -5.28 10.34 10.14
C PRO A 128 -5.33 11.00 8.76
N THR A 129 -6.01 10.38 7.79
CA THR A 129 -6.18 10.95 6.44
C THR A 129 -6.99 12.24 6.44
N LEU A 130 -8.08 12.31 7.22
CA LEU A 130 -8.88 13.53 7.38
C LEU A 130 -8.06 14.64 8.07
N VAL A 131 -7.25 14.32 9.07
CA VAL A 131 -6.36 15.28 9.74
C VAL A 131 -5.35 15.87 8.73
N THR A 132 -4.69 15.01 7.94
CA THR A 132 -3.77 15.48 6.89
C THR A 132 -4.48 16.33 5.83
N PHE A 133 -5.70 15.93 5.43
CA PHE A 133 -6.50 16.67 4.46
C PHE A 133 -6.82 18.08 4.98
N VAL A 134 -7.29 18.21 6.22
CA VAL A 134 -7.61 19.51 6.83
C VAL A 134 -6.36 20.40 6.91
N GLY A 135 -5.22 19.87 7.36
CA GLY A 135 -3.97 20.63 7.39
C GLY A 135 -3.50 21.10 6.01
N SER A 136 -3.62 20.22 5.00
CA SER A 136 -3.25 20.54 3.61
C SER A 136 -4.20 21.55 2.97
N LEU A 137 -5.50 21.48 3.30
CA LEU A 137 -6.51 22.43 2.86
C LEU A 137 -6.25 23.83 3.44
N ILE A 138 -5.95 23.92 4.75
CA ILE A 138 -5.60 25.19 5.42
C ILE A 138 -4.39 25.82 4.74
N ASN A 139 -3.35 25.04 4.45
CA ASN A 139 -2.15 25.52 3.75
C ASN A 139 -2.47 26.03 2.33
N SER A 140 -3.25 25.27 1.57
CA SER A 140 -3.59 25.62 0.18
C SER A 140 -4.44 26.89 0.10
N LEU A 141 -5.43 27.03 0.98
CA LEU A 141 -6.27 28.24 1.06
C LEU A 141 -5.48 29.46 1.55
N SER A 142 -4.56 29.25 2.52
CA SER A 142 -3.72 30.32 3.04
C SER A 142 -2.76 30.87 1.98
N ALA A 143 -2.21 30.02 1.11
CA ALA A 143 -1.40 30.44 -0.04
C ALA A 143 -2.23 31.22 -1.07
N GLN A 144 -3.39 30.70 -1.47
CA GLN A 144 -4.24 31.34 -2.47
C GLN A 144 -4.81 32.69 -2.00
N PHE A 145 -5.13 32.84 -0.71
CA PHE A 145 -5.64 34.08 -0.13
C PHE A 145 -4.59 35.21 -0.13
N ILE A 146 -3.30 34.88 -0.03
CA ILE A 146 -2.22 35.87 -0.15
C ILE A 146 -2.09 36.35 -1.59
N ASP A 147 -2.06 35.42 -2.54
CA ASP A 147 -1.94 35.75 -3.96
C ASP A 147 -3.09 36.64 -4.43
N THR A 148 -4.28 36.50 -3.83
CA THR A 148 -5.45 37.34 -4.16
C THR A 148 -5.59 38.61 -3.32
N SER A 149 -5.06 38.66 -2.09
CA SER A 149 -5.24 39.84 -1.21
C SER A 149 -4.22 40.96 -1.46
N GLY A 150 -3.13 40.71 -2.19
CA GLY A 150 -2.12 41.72 -2.53
C GLY A 150 -1.42 42.36 -1.32
N SER A 151 -1.60 41.79 -0.12
CA SER A 151 -1.12 42.33 1.14
C SER A 151 0.28 41.81 1.47
N SER A 152 1.14 42.68 2.01
CA SER A 152 2.45 42.26 2.53
C SER A 152 2.24 41.23 3.63
N VAL A 153 2.93 40.08 3.51
CA VAL A 153 2.84 38.92 4.40
C VAL A 153 2.94 39.32 5.87
N GLY A 154 1.81 39.42 6.57
CA GLY A 154 1.78 39.76 8.00
C GLY A 154 2.12 38.56 8.89
N GLU A 155 2.58 38.80 10.12
CA GLU A 155 2.95 37.75 11.09
C GLU A 155 1.86 36.68 11.31
N ARG A 156 0.58 37.07 11.21
CA ARG A 156 -0.57 36.16 11.33
C ARG A 156 -0.59 35.06 10.25
N TYR A 157 -0.07 35.34 9.05
CA TYR A 157 0.04 34.33 7.99
C TYR A 157 1.00 33.21 8.37
N TRP A 158 2.18 33.56 8.89
CA TRP A 158 3.17 32.58 9.32
C TRP A 158 2.60 31.67 10.40
N VAL A 159 1.78 32.20 11.29
CA VAL A 159 1.04 31.41 12.29
C VAL A 159 0.08 30.42 11.62
N PHE A 160 -0.76 30.86 10.66
CA PHE A 160 -1.69 29.95 9.96
C PHE A 160 -0.97 28.86 9.16
N LEU A 161 0.11 29.22 8.48
CA LEU A 161 0.91 28.30 7.67
C LEU A 161 1.64 27.28 8.55
N ILE A 162 2.23 27.70 9.67
CA ILE A 162 2.84 26.79 10.65
C ILE A 162 1.79 25.83 11.22
N ILE A 163 0.59 26.32 11.56
CA ILE A 163 -0.50 25.49 12.07
C ILE A 163 -0.92 24.46 11.01
N GLY A 164 -1.13 24.86 9.77
CA GLY A 164 -1.52 23.95 8.69
C GLY A 164 -0.45 22.88 8.39
N TYR A 165 0.84 23.27 8.33
CA TYR A 165 1.94 22.30 8.21
C TYR A 165 2.06 21.37 9.41
N SER A 166 1.85 21.88 10.63
CA SER A 166 1.91 21.07 11.85
C SER A 166 0.76 20.04 11.88
N ILE A 167 -0.46 20.45 11.55
CA ILE A 167 -1.62 19.55 11.46
C ILE A 167 -1.39 18.50 10.36
N SER A 168 -0.92 18.93 9.18
CA SER A 168 -0.62 18.02 8.07
C SER A 168 0.47 17.02 8.44
N GLY A 169 1.54 17.49 9.09
CA GLY A 169 2.64 16.67 9.59
C GLY A 169 2.21 15.67 10.66
N ILE A 170 1.39 16.08 11.63
CA ILE A 170 0.80 15.18 12.63
C ILE A 170 -0.05 14.11 11.95
N GLY A 171 -0.93 14.51 11.02
CA GLY A 171 -1.74 13.55 10.27
C GLY A 171 -0.90 12.56 9.47
N ALA A 172 0.16 13.04 8.80
CA ALA A 172 1.05 12.20 8.02
C ALA A 172 1.83 11.21 8.91
N LEU A 173 2.31 11.67 10.08
CA LEU A 173 2.95 10.83 11.07
C LEU A 173 1.98 9.77 11.60
N LEU A 174 0.73 10.14 11.90
CA LEU A 174 -0.30 9.19 12.33
C LEU A 174 -0.60 8.17 11.24
N GLN A 175 -0.73 8.58 9.98
CA GLN A 175 -0.90 7.65 8.85
C GLN A 175 0.27 6.68 8.74
N PHE A 176 1.50 7.18 8.89
CA PHE A 176 2.70 6.36 8.88
C PHE A 176 2.66 5.32 10.01
N LEU A 177 2.40 5.74 11.25
CA LEU A 177 2.30 4.85 12.41
C LEU A 177 1.17 3.82 12.24
N THR A 178 0.01 4.23 11.72
CA THR A 178 -1.09 3.30 11.43
C THR A 178 -0.66 2.25 10.41
N ARG A 179 -0.04 2.65 9.30
CA ARG A 179 0.45 1.69 8.30
C ARG A 179 1.53 0.76 8.85
N PHE A 180 2.40 1.29 9.70
CA PHE A 180 3.53 0.57 10.25
C PHE A 180 3.09 -0.50 11.25
N PHE A 181 2.21 -0.15 12.18
CA PHE A 181 1.82 -1.02 13.29
C PHE A 181 0.49 -1.74 13.08
N PHE A 182 -0.52 -1.05 12.53
CA PHE A 182 -1.88 -1.57 12.46
C PHE A 182 -2.06 -2.47 11.24
N ASN A 183 -1.49 -2.15 10.08
CA ASN A 183 -1.68 -2.97 8.88
C ASN A 183 -1.30 -4.45 9.06
N PRO A 184 -0.09 -4.80 9.56
CA PRO A 184 0.26 -6.22 9.73
C PRO A 184 -0.62 -6.92 10.77
N LEU A 185 -0.93 -6.24 11.88
CA LEU A 185 -1.79 -6.76 12.94
C LEU A 185 -3.24 -6.99 12.47
N LEU A 186 -3.83 -6.00 11.81
CA LEU A 186 -5.19 -6.05 11.27
C LEU A 186 -5.31 -7.12 10.19
N THR A 187 -4.29 -7.30 9.35
CA THR A 187 -4.27 -8.39 8.35
C THR A 187 -4.26 -9.76 9.04
N ALA A 188 -3.44 -9.95 10.08
CA ALA A 188 -3.43 -11.20 10.85
C ALA A 188 -4.78 -11.47 11.52
N ARG A 189 -5.36 -10.44 12.16
CA ARG A 189 -6.68 -10.54 12.79
C ARG A 189 -7.80 -10.84 11.79
N PHE A 190 -7.76 -10.22 10.61
CA PHE A 190 -8.72 -10.45 9.55
C PHE A 190 -8.74 -11.92 9.12
N VAL A 191 -7.55 -12.53 9.01
CA VAL A 191 -7.43 -13.97 8.72
C VAL A 191 -7.94 -14.81 9.88
N LYS A 192 -7.57 -14.49 11.13
CA LYS A 192 -8.04 -15.23 12.31
C LYS A 192 -9.57 -15.20 12.47
N ASN A 193 -10.19 -14.07 12.19
CA ASN A 193 -11.61 -13.84 12.38
C ASN A 193 -12.45 -14.19 11.13
N ASP A 194 -11.99 -15.14 10.32
CA ASP A 194 -12.68 -15.61 9.11
C ASP A 194 -13.16 -14.49 8.19
N SER A 195 -12.33 -13.45 8.02
CA SER A 195 -12.60 -12.32 7.12
C SER A 195 -13.80 -11.44 7.53
N ARG A 196 -14.18 -11.48 8.82
CA ARG A 196 -15.23 -10.61 9.39
C ARG A 196 -14.67 -9.23 9.73
N ILE A 197 -15.24 -8.20 9.11
CA ILE A 197 -14.79 -6.81 9.29
C ILE A 197 -15.00 -6.34 10.73
N ALA A 198 -16.18 -6.58 11.32
CA ALA A 198 -16.55 -6.09 12.64
C ALA A 198 -15.58 -6.57 13.74
N ASP A 199 -15.24 -7.86 13.73
CA ASP A 199 -14.34 -8.47 14.70
C ASP A 199 -12.88 -8.03 14.47
N THR A 200 -12.54 -7.61 13.25
CA THR A 200 -11.21 -7.11 12.91
C THR A 200 -10.99 -5.68 13.41
N ILE A 201 -12.03 -4.84 13.41
CA ILE A 201 -11.96 -3.42 13.78
C ILE A 201 -12.21 -3.12 15.26
N ASN A 202 -12.21 -4.13 16.13
CA ASN A 202 -12.39 -3.92 17.57
C ASN A 202 -11.20 -3.15 18.16
N MET A 203 -11.39 -1.83 18.34
CA MET A 203 -10.37 -0.88 18.80
C MET A 203 -9.75 -1.28 20.14
N THR A 204 -10.55 -1.76 21.10
CA THR A 204 -10.05 -2.16 22.43
C THR A 204 -9.04 -3.30 22.31
N GLU A 205 -9.36 -4.31 21.53
CA GLU A 205 -8.47 -5.45 21.30
C GLU A 205 -7.25 -5.06 20.48
N VAL A 206 -7.39 -4.19 19.46
CA VAL A 206 -6.27 -3.74 18.63
C VAL A 206 -5.26 -2.95 19.46
N LEU A 207 -5.73 -1.98 20.25
CA LEU A 207 -4.87 -1.17 21.12
C LEU A 207 -4.21 -2.02 22.22
N THR A 208 -4.93 -3.00 22.77
CA THR A 208 -4.38 -3.90 23.78
C THR A 208 -3.29 -4.80 23.18
N ALA A 209 -3.51 -5.36 22.00
CA ALA A 209 -2.52 -6.17 21.29
C ALA A 209 -1.28 -5.35 20.91
N LEU A 210 -1.47 -4.10 20.46
CA LEU A 210 -0.38 -3.16 20.17
C LEU A 210 0.45 -2.84 21.41
N ARG A 211 -0.21 -2.50 22.52
CA ARG A 211 0.46 -2.13 23.77
C ARG A 211 1.27 -3.29 24.35
N SER A 212 0.71 -4.50 24.30
CA SER A 212 1.33 -5.69 24.90
C SER A 212 2.41 -6.35 24.04
N ASN A 213 2.49 -6.03 22.74
CA ASN A 213 3.43 -6.63 21.78
C ASN A 213 4.08 -5.58 20.87
N PHE A 214 4.30 -4.37 21.41
CA PHE A 214 4.81 -3.23 20.66
C PHE A 214 6.13 -3.53 19.96
N LYS A 215 7.06 -4.21 20.65
CA LYS A 215 8.39 -4.53 20.12
C LYS A 215 8.31 -5.46 18.93
N GLU A 216 7.49 -6.50 19.00
CA GLU A 216 7.31 -7.47 17.93
C GLU A 216 6.67 -6.84 16.70
N LEU A 217 5.61 -6.04 16.90
CA LEU A 217 4.94 -5.32 15.83
C LEU A 217 5.84 -4.24 15.22
N LEU A 218 6.71 -3.61 16.03
CA LEU A 218 7.73 -2.69 15.53
C LEU A 218 8.72 -3.39 14.58
N VAL A 219 9.20 -4.58 14.97
CA VAL A 219 10.16 -5.35 14.16
C VAL A 219 9.49 -5.82 12.86
N VAL A 220 8.29 -6.41 12.95
CA VAL A 220 7.59 -6.92 11.76
C VAL A 220 7.20 -5.77 10.82
N GLY A 221 6.58 -4.72 11.35
CA GLY A 221 6.22 -3.53 10.59
C GLY A 221 7.45 -2.85 9.96
N GLY A 222 8.57 -2.82 10.69
CA GLY A 222 9.85 -2.28 10.24
C GLY A 222 10.44 -3.05 9.07
N LEU A 223 10.41 -4.38 9.12
CA LEU A 223 10.88 -5.23 8.02
C LEU A 223 10.01 -5.08 6.78
N ILE A 224 8.68 -5.03 6.94
CA ILE A 224 7.76 -4.75 5.83
C ILE A 224 8.08 -3.39 5.23
N PHE A 225 8.16 -2.34 6.04
CA PHE A 225 8.42 -0.98 5.57
C PHE A 225 9.78 -0.85 4.87
N LEU A 226 10.84 -1.46 5.42
CA LEU A 226 12.17 -1.47 4.82
C LEU A 226 12.14 -2.15 3.43
N ALA A 227 11.48 -3.31 3.33
CA ALA A 227 11.32 -4.02 2.06
C ALA A 227 10.53 -3.19 1.03
N GLN A 228 9.42 -2.56 1.45
CA GLN A 228 8.65 -1.65 0.58
C GLN A 228 9.51 -0.50 0.08
N THR A 229 10.31 0.09 0.98
CA THR A 229 11.19 1.21 0.64
C THR A 229 12.25 0.80 -0.38
N ILE A 230 12.89 -0.37 -0.20
CA ILE A 230 13.88 -0.91 -1.15
C ILE A 230 13.25 -1.17 -2.52
N VAL A 231 12.08 -1.82 -2.56
CA VAL A 231 11.38 -2.11 -3.81
C VAL A 231 10.95 -0.82 -4.52
N MET A 232 10.35 0.13 -3.79
CA MET A 232 9.96 1.42 -4.34
C MET A 232 11.16 2.21 -4.85
N PHE A 233 12.28 2.21 -4.10
CA PHE A 233 13.52 2.82 -4.54
C PHE A 233 14.03 2.17 -5.85
N ALA A 234 14.00 0.85 -5.96
CA ALA A 234 14.37 0.15 -7.19
C ALA A 234 13.45 0.49 -8.38
N ILE A 235 12.14 0.61 -8.14
CA ILE A 235 11.17 1.06 -9.15
C ILE A 235 11.47 2.50 -9.61
N TYR A 236 11.72 3.42 -8.67
CA TYR A 236 12.04 4.81 -9.02
C TYR A 236 13.39 4.95 -9.73
N MET A 237 14.42 4.23 -9.28
CA MET A 237 15.73 4.23 -9.94
C MET A 237 15.64 3.62 -11.35
N SER A 238 14.91 2.52 -11.51
CA SER A 238 14.70 1.93 -12.84
C SER A 238 13.90 2.85 -13.76
N ALA A 239 12.90 3.58 -13.22
CA ALA A 239 12.18 4.61 -13.96
C ALA A 239 13.09 5.77 -14.38
N PHE A 240 13.97 6.24 -13.48
CA PHE A 240 14.95 7.28 -13.79
C PHE A 240 15.90 6.84 -14.92
N PHE A 241 16.33 5.58 -14.91
CA PHE A 241 17.16 5.00 -15.97
C PHE A 241 16.43 4.76 -17.30
N ILE A 242 15.10 4.98 -17.40
CA ILE A 242 14.38 4.92 -18.68
C ILE A 242 14.96 5.97 -19.65
N LEU A 243 15.38 7.12 -19.13
CA LEU A 243 16.06 8.17 -19.91
C LEU A 243 17.38 7.69 -20.53
N LEU A 244 17.99 6.64 -19.98
CA LEU A 244 19.21 6.02 -20.50
C LEU A 244 18.93 4.77 -21.37
N CYS A 245 17.68 4.53 -21.76
CA CYS A 245 17.18 3.34 -22.48
C CYS A 245 17.36 1.99 -21.76
N ILE A 246 18.25 1.88 -20.77
CA ILE A 246 18.44 0.69 -19.93
C ILE A 246 17.22 0.46 -19.03
N GLY A 247 16.60 1.55 -18.56
CA GLY A 247 15.40 1.47 -17.72
C GLY A 247 14.17 0.90 -18.44
N LEU A 248 14.12 0.90 -19.78
CA LEU A 248 13.00 0.29 -20.52
C LEU A 248 12.88 -1.21 -20.26
N PHE A 249 13.99 -1.89 -19.96
CA PHE A 249 14.01 -3.30 -19.60
C PHE A 249 13.94 -3.50 -18.08
N LEU A 250 14.62 -2.66 -17.31
CA LEU A 250 14.68 -2.79 -15.85
C LEU A 250 13.37 -2.40 -15.16
N PHE A 251 12.67 -1.38 -15.65
CA PHE A 251 11.44 -0.89 -15.02
C PHE A 251 10.32 -1.93 -15.02
N PRO A 252 10.01 -2.62 -16.15
CA PRO A 252 9.06 -3.72 -16.14
C PRO A 252 9.41 -4.82 -15.15
N VAL A 253 10.69 -5.20 -15.07
CA VAL A 253 11.15 -6.24 -14.16
C VAL A 253 11.04 -5.79 -12.70
N ALA A 254 11.47 -4.56 -12.38
CA ALA A 254 11.41 -4.03 -11.03
C ALA A 254 9.96 -3.89 -10.52
N VAL A 255 9.05 -3.39 -11.36
CA VAL A 255 7.63 -3.31 -11.04
C VAL A 255 7.04 -4.71 -10.89
N SER A 256 7.30 -5.61 -11.84
CA SER A 256 6.66 -6.92 -11.89
C SER A 256 7.14 -7.86 -10.78
N VAL A 257 8.45 -8.00 -10.62
CA VAL A 257 9.05 -8.86 -9.59
C VAL A 257 8.91 -8.22 -8.23
N GLY A 258 9.19 -6.92 -8.11
CA GLY A 258 9.16 -6.20 -6.84
C GLY A 258 7.77 -6.20 -6.18
N THR A 259 6.71 -5.94 -6.95
CA THR A 259 5.33 -5.93 -6.41
C THR A 259 4.90 -7.30 -5.90
N VAL A 260 5.16 -8.37 -6.65
CA VAL A 260 4.79 -9.73 -6.26
C VAL A 260 5.65 -10.22 -5.09
N TYR A 261 6.96 -9.96 -5.13
CA TYR A 261 7.88 -10.25 -4.03
C TYR A 261 7.40 -9.60 -2.74
N MET A 262 6.97 -8.32 -2.80
CA MET A 262 6.45 -7.60 -1.64
C MET A 262 5.23 -8.29 -1.01
N GLN A 263 4.30 -8.80 -1.82
CA GLN A 263 3.13 -9.53 -1.31
C GLN A 263 3.52 -10.81 -0.56
N HIS A 264 4.55 -11.52 -1.02
CA HIS A 264 5.02 -12.76 -0.37
C HIS A 264 5.74 -12.45 0.95
N LEU A 265 6.58 -11.43 0.96
CA LEU A 265 7.28 -10.98 2.15
C LEU A 265 6.28 -10.52 3.23
N GLU A 266 5.28 -9.71 2.84
CA GLU A 266 4.21 -9.31 3.76
C GLU A 266 3.41 -10.51 4.26
N ALA A 267 3.02 -11.42 3.37
CA ALA A 267 2.27 -12.61 3.74
C ALA A 267 3.03 -13.43 4.79
N ARG A 268 4.32 -13.68 4.57
CA ARG A 268 5.14 -14.47 5.50
C ARG A 268 5.25 -13.81 6.87
N LEU A 269 5.52 -12.51 6.90
CA LEU A 269 5.64 -11.74 8.13
C LEU A 269 4.31 -11.66 8.90
N VAL A 270 3.19 -11.54 8.19
CA VAL A 270 1.85 -11.60 8.80
C VAL A 270 1.54 -13.00 9.33
N THR A 271 1.93 -14.06 8.61
CA THR A 271 1.79 -15.45 9.11
C THR A 271 2.61 -15.67 10.39
N SER A 272 3.80 -15.09 10.50
CA SER A 272 4.58 -15.12 11.75
C SER A 272 3.84 -14.45 12.92
N ILE A 273 3.10 -13.36 12.68
CA ILE A 273 2.23 -12.75 13.70
C ILE A 273 1.05 -13.68 14.04
N LEU A 274 0.41 -14.27 13.02
CA LEU A 274 -0.73 -15.16 13.20
C LEU A 274 -0.38 -16.41 14.04
N ASN A 275 0.81 -16.97 13.83
CA ASN A 275 1.32 -18.14 14.55
C ASN A 275 1.90 -17.81 15.92
N SER A 276 1.88 -16.53 16.32
CA SER A 276 2.38 -16.07 17.63
C SER A 276 1.24 -15.88 18.64
N SER A 277 1.62 -15.75 19.91
CA SER A 277 0.69 -15.41 20.99
C SER A 277 0.13 -13.97 20.92
N ILE A 278 0.56 -13.16 19.96
CA ILE A 278 0.04 -11.80 19.73
C ILE A 278 -1.44 -11.84 19.34
N VAL A 279 -1.80 -12.78 18.46
CA VAL A 279 -3.18 -12.91 17.95
C VAL A 279 -3.84 -14.15 18.56
N ASN A 280 -3.08 -15.18 18.94
CA ASN A 280 -3.57 -16.38 19.61
C ASN A 280 -3.01 -16.49 21.04
N PRO A 281 -3.49 -15.66 22.00
CA PRO A 281 -3.15 -15.86 23.40
C PRO A 281 -3.73 -17.22 23.84
N GLN A 282 -2.86 -18.18 24.12
CA GLN A 282 -3.21 -19.35 24.92
C GLN A 282 -3.40 -18.93 26.37
#